data_AF-G3NLH6-F1
#
_entry.id   AF-G3NLH6-F1
#
_cell.length_a   1.000
_cell.length_b   1.000
_cell.length_c   1.000
_cell.angle_alpha   90.00
_cell.angle_beta   90.00
_cell.angle_gamma   90.00
#
_symmetry.space_group_name_H-M   'P 1'
#
loop_
_entity.id
_entity.type
_entity.pdbx_description
1 polymer ?
#
loop_
_entity_poly.entity_id
_entity_poly.type
_entity_poly.pdbx_seq_one_letter_code
_entity_poly.pdbx_strand_id
1 'polypeptide(L)'
;MKKMRGLTGFGKLGRTDSTRRLMEKNQEDEVIPDGPELARPSCDTSTQNPQSNHEESERRITSEEAAELLCVAPDALTSEAGPPQSVVGLIEVFLEQHFPKIPADVEQTLSRHLLEVQETLLRELVRLAPRLHSEGLLECCHQQTFKHLDHLLRIIRIPRELLFLINWVLHTYLSRDLLGHPDLQCTDPIKKVDLLLLTRWTSQAEEILFEILMV
;
A
#
# COMPACT_ATOMS: atom_id res chain seq x y z
N MET A 1 55.08 -37.11 -4.50
CA MET A 1 54.45 -38.01 -5.49
C MET A 1 53.21 -37.33 -6.08
N LYS A 2 53.05 -37.44 -7.41
CA LYS A 2 51.91 -37.10 -8.29
C LYS A 2 51.43 -35.63 -8.44
N LYS A 3 51.83 -35.07 -9.60
CA LYS A 3 51.19 -34.03 -10.43
C LYS A 3 49.87 -34.51 -11.06
N MET A 4 48.97 -33.57 -11.38
CA MET A 4 48.32 -33.28 -12.70
C MET A 4 47.19 -32.24 -12.45
N ARG A 5 47.16 -31.03 -13.05
CA ARG A 5 46.84 -30.62 -14.46
C ARG A 5 45.50 -31.21 -14.94
N GLY A 6 44.53 -30.49 -15.52
CA GLY A 6 44.37 -29.10 -15.98
C GLY A 6 43.16 -29.00 -16.94
N LEU A 7 42.97 -27.80 -17.54
CA LEU A 7 42.16 -27.47 -18.76
C LEU A 7 40.63 -27.45 -18.54
N THR A 8 39.77 -26.56 -19.07
CA THR A 8 39.67 -25.64 -20.24
C THR A 8 38.31 -24.91 -20.04
N GLY A 9 38.01 -23.65 -20.39
CA GLY A 9 38.38 -22.82 -21.53
C GLY A 9 37.29 -22.83 -22.61
N PHE A 10 36.18 -22.08 -22.46
CA PHE A 10 35.17 -21.71 -23.49
C PHE A 10 34.31 -20.55 -22.90
N GLY A 11 33.94 -19.45 -23.55
CA GLY A 11 34.13 -18.93 -24.90
C GLY A 11 33.63 -17.46 -24.94
N LYS A 12 34.27 -16.65 -25.81
CA LYS A 12 33.82 -15.33 -26.27
C LYS A 12 32.55 -15.46 -27.14
N LEU A 13 31.74 -14.39 -27.16
CA LEU A 13 30.84 -13.85 -28.21
C LEU A 13 29.58 -13.31 -27.51
N GLY A 14 29.00 -12.16 -27.80
CA GLY A 14 29.25 -11.19 -28.85
C GLY A 14 28.51 -9.89 -28.54
N ARG A 15 29.19 -8.80 -28.83
CA ARG A 15 28.71 -7.41 -28.87
C ARG A 15 27.82 -7.27 -30.11
N THR A 16 26.62 -6.74 -29.96
CA THR A 16 25.87 -6.14 -31.08
C THR A 16 25.42 -4.75 -30.70
N ASP A 17 26.25 -3.79 -31.12
CA ASP A 17 25.82 -2.43 -31.43
C ASP A 17 24.85 -2.53 -32.62
N SER A 18 23.61 -2.04 -32.47
CA SER A 18 22.70 -1.84 -33.60
C SER A 18 22.39 -0.35 -33.73
N THR A 19 23.21 0.30 -34.54
CA THR A 19 23.02 1.64 -35.07
C THR A 19 22.12 1.56 -36.30
N ARG A 20 20.99 2.29 -36.31
CA ARG A 20 20.27 2.89 -37.47
C ARG A 20 18.81 3.18 -37.01
N ARG A 21 18.14 4.29 -37.35
CA ARG A 21 18.42 5.35 -38.33
C ARG A 21 17.52 6.55 -37.97
N LEU A 22 18.10 7.74 -37.94
CA LEU A 22 17.41 9.02 -38.09
C LEU A 22 16.77 9.08 -39.48
N MET A 23 15.49 9.41 -39.55
CA MET A 23 14.88 10.14 -40.67
C MET A 23 13.85 11.12 -40.11
N GLU A 24 14.25 12.40 -40.05
CA GLU A 24 13.32 13.52 -40.15
C GLU A 24 12.59 13.46 -41.50
N LYS A 25 11.31 13.81 -41.50
CA LYS A 25 10.68 14.58 -42.58
C LYS A 25 9.41 15.26 -42.05
N ASN A 26 9.53 16.59 -41.95
CA ASN A 26 8.43 17.55 -41.82
C ASN A 26 7.54 17.52 -43.07
N GLN A 27 6.23 17.72 -42.92
CA GLN A 27 5.51 18.79 -43.62
C GLN A 27 4.06 18.89 -43.16
N GLU A 28 3.72 20.10 -42.70
CA GLU A 28 2.38 20.67 -42.63
C GLU A 28 1.84 20.86 -44.06
N ASP A 29 0.52 20.72 -44.25
CA ASP A 29 -0.29 21.72 -44.97
C ASP A 29 -1.79 21.37 -44.88
N GLU A 30 -2.58 22.39 -44.57
CA GLU A 30 -4.04 22.44 -44.65
C GLU A 30 -4.54 22.18 -46.08
N VAL A 31 -5.83 21.82 -46.21
CA VAL A 31 -6.83 22.47 -47.08
C VAL A 31 -8.05 21.54 -47.26
N ILE A 32 -9.20 22.00 -46.74
CA ILE A 32 -10.59 21.63 -47.09
C ILE A 32 -10.97 22.52 -48.31
N PRO A 33 -11.70 22.07 -49.37
CA PRO A 33 -13.18 21.99 -49.30
C PRO A 33 -13.98 21.10 -50.28
N ASP A 34 -15.28 21.04 -49.95
CA ASP A 34 -16.51 20.80 -50.74
C ASP A 34 -17.03 19.37 -51.01
N GLY A 35 -18.32 19.18 -50.64
CA GLY A 35 -19.11 17.94 -50.62
C GLY A 35 -19.76 17.54 -51.98
N PRO A 36 -20.98 16.94 -52.06
CA PRO A 36 -21.97 16.67 -51.01
C PRO A 36 -22.61 15.24 -51.02
N GLU A 37 -23.44 15.00 -49.99
CA GLU A 37 -24.69 14.22 -50.00
C GLU A 37 -24.66 12.69 -50.22
N LEU A 38 -25.05 11.91 -49.18
CA LEU A 38 -26.32 11.15 -49.15
C LEU A 38 -26.47 10.32 -47.86
N ALA A 39 -27.73 10.28 -47.39
CA ALA A 39 -28.33 9.37 -46.41
C ALA A 39 -28.15 9.66 -44.89
N ARG A 40 -29.17 10.35 -44.35
CA ARG A 40 -29.60 10.23 -42.95
C ARG A 40 -30.03 8.79 -42.64
N PRO A 41 -30.00 8.39 -41.36
CA PRO A 41 -31.27 8.15 -40.70
C PRO A 41 -31.41 8.96 -39.40
N SER A 42 -32.62 9.50 -39.26
CA SER A 42 -33.17 10.15 -38.09
C SER A 42 -33.23 9.17 -36.91
N CYS A 43 -32.78 9.62 -35.74
CA CYS A 43 -33.20 9.08 -34.45
C CYS A 43 -33.58 10.23 -33.52
N ASP A 44 -34.70 10.88 -33.82
CA ASP A 44 -35.52 11.48 -32.78
C ASP A 44 -36.52 10.43 -32.32
N THR A 45 -36.28 9.79 -31.19
CA THR A 45 -37.37 9.29 -30.36
C THR A 45 -36.95 9.34 -28.90
N SER A 46 -37.45 10.38 -28.24
CA SER A 46 -37.66 10.46 -26.80
C SER A 46 -38.26 9.15 -26.26
N THR A 47 -37.56 8.45 -25.37
CA THR A 47 -38.18 7.56 -24.39
C THR A 47 -37.28 7.46 -23.16
N GLN A 48 -37.73 8.11 -22.09
CA GLN A 48 -37.66 7.71 -20.68
C GLN A 48 -36.35 7.09 -20.14
N ASN A 49 -35.79 7.79 -19.15
CA ASN A 49 -35.00 7.23 -18.05
C ASN A 49 -35.39 5.78 -17.70
N PRO A 50 -34.38 4.97 -17.38
CA PRO A 50 -34.21 4.70 -15.97
C PRO A 50 -32.94 5.38 -15.51
N GLN A 51 -33.10 6.23 -14.48
CA GLN A 51 -32.03 6.51 -13.53
C GLN A 51 -31.33 5.18 -13.22
N SER A 52 -30.14 4.98 -13.79
CA SER A 52 -29.18 4.09 -13.15
C SER A 52 -28.75 4.85 -11.89
N ASN A 53 -29.50 4.61 -10.82
CA ASN A 53 -29.02 4.84 -9.47
C ASN A 53 -27.77 3.96 -9.32
N HIS A 54 -26.62 4.48 -9.75
CA HIS A 54 -25.36 4.12 -9.12
C HIS A 54 -25.28 4.97 -7.85
N GLU A 55 -26.25 4.78 -6.96
CA GLU A 55 -26.03 5.00 -5.55
C GLU A 55 -25.07 3.88 -5.15
N GLU A 56 -23.79 4.14 -5.32
CA GLU A 56 -22.77 3.48 -4.51
C GLU A 56 -23.14 3.87 -3.08
N SER A 57 -24.04 3.07 -2.51
CA SER A 57 -24.61 3.31 -1.21
C SER A 57 -23.44 3.27 -0.24
N GLU A 58 -23.02 4.44 0.23
CA GLU A 58 -22.22 4.64 1.43
C GLU A 58 -23.02 4.08 2.61
N ARG A 59 -23.23 2.76 2.63
CA ARG A 59 -23.81 2.07 3.77
C ARG A 59 -22.77 2.19 4.87
N ARG A 60 -23.09 3.07 5.81
CA ARG A 60 -22.48 3.09 7.14
C ARG A 60 -22.58 1.68 7.72
N ILE A 61 -21.43 1.14 8.11
CA ILE A 61 -21.36 -0.20 8.69
C ILE A 61 -21.85 -0.07 10.13
N THR A 62 -22.79 -0.92 10.54
CA THR A 62 -23.22 -0.93 11.95
C THR A 62 -22.13 -1.54 12.85
N SER A 63 -22.17 -1.27 14.15
CA SER A 63 -21.24 -1.91 15.09
C SER A 63 -21.33 -3.44 15.06
N GLU A 64 -22.51 -4.02 14.83
CA GLU A 64 -22.65 -5.47 14.69
C GLU A 64 -22.04 -5.99 13.39
N GLU A 65 -22.26 -5.32 12.26
CA GLU A 65 -21.64 -5.67 10.97
C GLU A 65 -20.11 -5.57 11.05
N ALA A 66 -19.59 -4.56 11.75
CA ALA A 66 -18.16 -4.39 11.99
C ALA A 66 -17.61 -5.54 12.86
N ALA A 67 -18.31 -5.92 13.94
CA ALA A 67 -17.89 -7.02 14.80
C ALA A 67 -17.85 -8.36 14.03
N GLU A 68 -18.86 -8.65 13.20
CA GLU A 68 -18.91 -9.85 12.36
C GLU A 68 -17.75 -9.86 11.34
N LEU A 69 -17.55 -8.75 10.65
CA LEU A 69 -16.52 -8.60 9.61
C LEU A 69 -15.09 -8.68 10.17
N LEU A 70 -14.88 -8.14 11.36
CA LEU A 70 -13.60 -8.22 12.07
C LEU A 70 -13.45 -9.53 12.84
N CYS A 71 -14.50 -10.37 12.89
CA CYS A 71 -14.54 -11.59 13.69
C CYS A 71 -14.20 -11.34 15.17
N VAL A 72 -14.56 -10.15 15.67
CA VAL A 72 -14.38 -9.75 17.07
C VAL A 72 -15.71 -10.01 17.78
N ALA A 73 -15.66 -10.66 18.94
CA ALA A 73 -16.87 -10.86 19.73
C ALA A 73 -17.44 -9.48 20.13
N PRO A 74 -18.74 -9.22 19.95
CA PRO A 74 -19.33 -7.89 20.20
C PRO A 74 -19.19 -7.44 21.67
N ASP A 75 -18.90 -8.38 22.58
CA ASP A 75 -18.61 -8.20 23.99
C ASP A 75 -17.12 -8.01 24.33
N ALA A 76 -16.21 -8.16 23.36
CA ALA A 76 -14.76 -8.00 23.54
C ALA A 76 -14.37 -6.59 24.02
N LEU A 77 -15.32 -5.66 24.01
CA LEU A 77 -15.14 -4.29 24.50
C LEU A 77 -15.74 -4.03 25.88
N THR A 78 -16.03 -5.06 26.67
CA THR A 78 -16.33 -4.92 28.11
C THR A 78 -15.07 -4.61 28.91
N SER A 79 -14.47 -3.45 28.65
CA SER A 79 -13.55 -2.81 29.59
C SER A 79 -14.38 -2.14 30.69
N GLU A 80 -13.90 -2.18 31.93
CA GLU A 80 -14.51 -1.56 33.13
C GLU A 80 -14.78 -0.04 32.99
N ALA A 81 -14.38 0.59 31.88
CA ALA A 81 -14.64 1.98 31.52
C ALA A 81 -15.88 2.21 30.61
N GLY A 82 -16.66 1.17 30.31
CA GLY A 82 -17.85 1.25 29.45
C GLY A 82 -17.55 0.94 27.97
N PRO A 83 -18.59 0.65 27.16
CA PRO A 83 -18.40 0.15 25.82
C PRO A 83 -17.89 1.25 24.87
N PRO A 84 -16.81 1.02 24.10
CA PRO A 84 -16.58 1.68 22.83
C PRO A 84 -17.68 1.22 21.87
N GLN A 85 -18.80 1.95 21.84
CA GLN A 85 -19.85 1.77 20.84
C GLN A 85 -19.41 2.29 19.45
N SER A 86 -18.11 2.47 19.24
CA SER A 86 -17.54 3.04 18.04
C SER A 86 -16.90 1.95 17.20
N VAL A 87 -17.27 1.91 15.93
CA VAL A 87 -16.67 1.06 14.88
C VAL A 87 -15.14 1.19 14.91
N VAL A 88 -14.62 2.40 15.15
CA VAL A 88 -13.18 2.66 15.30
C VAL A 88 -12.54 1.83 16.42
N GLY A 89 -13.20 1.70 17.58
CA GLY A 89 -12.67 0.93 18.70
C GLY A 89 -12.60 -0.57 18.43
N LEU A 90 -13.60 -1.11 17.70
CA LEU A 90 -13.56 -2.50 17.24
C LEU A 90 -12.42 -2.74 16.25
N ILE A 91 -12.17 -1.78 15.35
CA ILE A 91 -11.10 -1.85 14.37
C ILE A 91 -9.73 -1.80 15.06
N GLU A 92 -9.55 -0.93 16.05
CA GLU A 92 -8.30 -0.87 16.83
C GLU A 92 -8.02 -2.20 17.54
N VAL A 93 -9.00 -2.76 18.24
CA VAL A 93 -8.86 -4.07 18.91
C VAL A 93 -8.56 -5.19 17.92
N PHE A 94 -9.26 -5.22 16.79
CA PHE A 94 -9.02 -6.18 15.73
C PHE A 94 -7.57 -6.11 15.23
N LEU A 95 -7.10 -4.91 14.91
CA LEU A 95 -5.75 -4.73 14.39
C LEU A 95 -4.69 -5.06 15.46
N GLU A 96 -4.91 -4.72 16.73
CA GLU A 96 -4.02 -5.11 17.83
C GLU A 96 -3.89 -6.63 17.99
N GLN A 97 -4.99 -7.38 17.80
CA GLN A 97 -4.96 -8.83 17.88
C GLN A 97 -4.24 -9.50 16.71
N HIS A 98 -4.36 -8.90 15.52
CA HIS A 98 -3.82 -9.48 14.29
C HIS A 98 -2.37 -9.05 14.01
N PHE A 99 -1.93 -7.89 14.50
CA PHE A 99 -0.57 -7.41 14.28
C PHE A 99 0.48 -8.32 14.96
N PRO A 100 1.61 -8.59 14.29
CA PRO A 100 2.70 -9.34 14.89
C PRO A 100 3.20 -8.67 16.15
N LYS A 101 3.40 -9.44 17.22
CA LYS A 101 3.98 -8.93 18.46
C LYS A 101 5.42 -8.52 18.22
N ILE A 102 5.82 -7.41 18.83
CA ILE A 102 7.20 -6.93 18.76
C ILE A 102 8.12 -7.98 19.41
N PRO A 103 9.15 -8.46 18.70
CA PRO A 103 10.06 -9.46 19.24
C PRO A 103 10.91 -8.88 20.38
N ALA A 104 11.35 -9.72 21.31
CA ALA A 104 12.21 -9.27 22.42
C ALA A 104 13.59 -8.80 21.93
N ASP A 105 14.09 -9.42 20.86
CA ASP A 105 15.37 -9.09 20.24
C ASP A 105 15.14 -8.50 18.84
N VAL A 106 14.61 -7.27 18.81
CA VAL A 106 14.31 -6.56 17.56
C VAL A 106 15.56 -6.40 16.71
N GLU A 107 16.72 -6.16 17.30
CA GLU A 107 17.95 -5.88 16.54
C GLU A 107 18.41 -7.06 15.67
N GLN A 108 18.16 -8.30 16.11
CA GLN A 108 18.49 -9.50 15.32
C GLN A 108 17.35 -9.96 14.42
N THR A 109 16.11 -9.54 14.69
CA THR A 109 14.90 -10.09 14.05
C THR A 109 14.07 -9.08 13.28
N LEU A 110 14.49 -7.82 13.22
CA LEU A 110 13.73 -6.72 12.59
C LEU A 110 13.30 -7.04 11.16
N SER A 111 14.20 -7.56 10.33
CA SER A 111 13.88 -7.91 8.94
C SER A 111 12.75 -8.92 8.81
N ARG A 112 12.78 -9.97 9.62
CA ARG A 112 11.72 -10.98 9.67
C ARG A 112 10.42 -10.40 10.20
N HIS A 113 10.51 -9.62 11.26
CA HIS A 113 9.35 -8.96 11.87
C HIS A 113 8.65 -8.02 10.89
N LEU A 114 9.40 -7.20 10.15
CA LEU A 114 8.81 -6.29 9.15
C LEU A 114 8.20 -7.05 7.97
N LEU A 115 8.72 -8.22 7.61
CA LEU A 115 8.08 -9.10 6.64
C LEU A 115 6.75 -9.64 7.18
N GLU A 116 6.70 -10.11 8.42
CA GLU A 116 5.46 -10.57 9.06
C GLU A 116 4.42 -9.45 9.16
N VAL A 117 4.85 -8.22 9.46
CA VAL A 117 3.99 -7.03 9.46
C VAL A 117 3.45 -6.76 8.06
N GLN A 118 4.30 -6.81 7.03
CA GLN A 118 3.90 -6.63 5.63
C GLN A 118 2.84 -7.66 5.22
N GLU A 119 3.12 -8.95 5.44
CA GLU A 119 2.23 -10.06 5.07
C GLU A 119 0.88 -9.97 5.79
N THR A 120 0.91 -9.67 7.08
CA THR A 120 -0.29 -9.50 7.90
C THR A 120 -1.11 -8.33 7.39
N LEU A 121 -0.49 -7.16 7.22
CA LEU A 121 -1.18 -5.96 6.78
C LEU A 121 -1.79 -6.15 5.39
N LEU A 122 -1.04 -6.72 4.44
CA LEU A 122 -1.56 -7.00 3.10
C LEU A 122 -2.75 -7.96 3.16
N ARG A 123 -2.62 -9.06 3.90
CA ARG A 123 -3.69 -10.06 4.05
C ARG A 123 -4.95 -9.42 4.60
N GLU A 124 -4.84 -8.62 5.66
CA GLU A 124 -6.01 -7.97 6.26
C GLU A 124 -6.59 -6.89 5.34
N LEU A 125 -5.76 -6.07 4.69
CA LEU A 125 -6.24 -5.06 3.73
C LEU A 125 -6.99 -5.72 2.56
N VAL A 126 -6.47 -6.82 2.00
CA VAL A 126 -7.13 -7.55 0.90
C VAL A 126 -8.43 -8.18 1.37
N ARG A 127 -8.43 -8.79 2.55
CA ARG A 127 -9.64 -9.38 3.15
C ARG A 127 -10.73 -8.33 3.38
N LEU A 128 -10.33 -7.13 3.77
CA LEU A 128 -11.22 -6.00 4.08
C LEU A 128 -11.50 -5.11 2.86
N ALA A 129 -10.84 -5.34 1.72
CA ALA A 129 -10.87 -4.46 0.55
C ALA A 129 -12.29 -4.06 0.07
N PRO A 130 -13.28 -4.98 0.01
CA PRO A 130 -14.66 -4.62 -0.39
C PRO A 130 -15.33 -3.60 0.52
N ARG A 131 -14.76 -3.34 1.70
CA ARG A 131 -15.27 -2.46 2.74
C ARG A 131 -14.24 -1.42 3.18
N LEU A 132 -13.05 -1.32 2.59
CA LEU A 132 -12.03 -0.34 3.01
C LEU A 132 -12.50 1.12 2.87
N HIS A 133 -13.47 1.38 1.99
CA HIS A 133 -14.10 2.70 1.82
C HIS A 133 -15.05 3.08 2.96
N SER A 134 -15.40 2.13 3.84
CA SER A 134 -16.27 2.39 4.98
C SER A 134 -15.52 3.04 6.15
N GLU A 135 -16.24 3.91 6.88
CA GLU A 135 -15.95 4.49 8.20
C GLU A 135 -14.50 4.42 8.70
N GLY A 136 -13.56 5.02 7.97
CA GLY A 136 -12.19 5.21 8.44
C GLY A 136 -11.39 3.93 8.70
N LEU A 137 -11.83 2.76 8.19
CA LEU A 137 -11.13 1.48 8.38
C LEU A 137 -9.68 1.58 7.93
N LEU A 138 -9.48 2.11 6.73
CA LEU A 138 -8.17 2.31 6.14
C LEU A 138 -7.30 3.29 6.95
N GLU A 139 -7.91 4.37 7.43
CA GLU A 139 -7.25 5.34 8.32
C GLU A 139 -6.78 4.67 9.62
N CYS A 140 -7.64 3.84 10.23
CA CYS A 140 -7.28 3.07 11.42
C CYS A 140 -6.13 2.10 11.14
N CYS A 141 -6.10 1.45 9.97
CA CYS A 141 -4.99 0.59 9.55
C CYS A 141 -3.68 1.38 9.43
N HIS A 142 -3.71 2.57 8.82
CA HIS A 142 -2.55 3.45 8.74
C HIS A 142 -2.07 3.84 10.14
N GLN A 143 -2.96 4.38 10.97
CA GLN A 143 -2.66 4.79 12.34
C GLN A 143 -2.07 3.65 13.16
N GLN A 144 -2.66 2.45 13.10
CA GLN A 144 -2.13 1.30 13.83
C GLN A 144 -0.75 0.89 13.33
N THR A 145 -0.52 0.91 12.02
CA THR A 145 0.80 0.63 11.46
C THR A 145 1.83 1.62 12.00
N PHE A 146 1.53 2.91 11.98
CA PHE A 146 2.47 3.93 12.49
C PHE A 146 2.64 3.88 14.02
N LYS A 147 1.61 3.54 14.80
CA LYS A 147 1.75 3.25 16.24
C LYS A 147 2.74 2.10 16.49
N HIS A 148 2.66 1.05 15.68
CA HIS A 148 3.58 -0.09 15.76
C HIS A 148 5.02 0.30 15.37
N LEU A 149 5.17 1.06 14.28
CA LEU A 149 6.46 1.56 13.81
C LEU A 149 7.10 2.54 14.82
N ASP A 150 6.31 3.39 15.46
CA ASP A 150 6.76 4.26 16.56
C ASP A 150 7.34 3.45 17.73
N HIS A 151 6.74 2.31 18.03
CA HIS A 151 7.25 1.44 19.08
C HIS A 151 8.59 0.83 18.69
N LEU A 152 8.74 0.38 17.44
CA LEU A 152 10.02 -0.09 16.89
C LEU A 152 11.09 1.00 16.91
N LEU A 153 10.72 2.22 16.50
CA LEU A 153 11.59 3.39 16.51
C LEU A 153 12.18 3.65 17.90
N ARG A 154 11.35 3.50 18.95
CA ARG A 154 11.74 3.73 20.34
C ARG A 154 12.61 2.64 20.93
N ILE A 155 12.73 1.46 20.34
CA ILE A 155 13.51 0.34 20.92
C ILE A 155 14.77 0.01 20.15
N ILE A 156 14.84 0.35 18.86
CA ILE A 156 16.06 0.16 18.06
C ILE A 156 17.15 1.13 18.54
N ARG A 157 18.36 0.62 18.77
CA ARG A 157 19.54 1.43 19.13
C ARG A 157 20.69 1.31 18.15
N ILE A 158 20.59 0.42 17.17
CA ILE A 158 21.60 0.24 16.13
C ILE A 158 21.24 1.08 14.90
N PRO A 159 22.12 2.00 14.43
CA PRO A 159 21.86 2.85 13.26
C PRO A 159 21.47 2.07 12.00
N ARG A 160 22.12 0.91 11.78
CA ARG A 160 21.83 0.03 10.65
C ARG A 160 20.37 -0.44 10.65
N GLU A 161 19.88 -0.88 11.80
CA GLU A 161 18.51 -1.38 11.93
C GLU A 161 17.49 -0.24 11.84
N LEU A 162 17.83 0.94 12.36
CA LEU A 162 16.97 2.12 12.24
C LEU A 162 16.85 2.59 10.78
N LEU A 163 17.98 2.63 10.05
CA LEU A 163 17.97 2.94 8.63
C LEU A 163 17.18 1.88 7.83
N PHE A 164 17.27 0.62 8.22
CA PHE A 164 16.48 -0.45 7.63
C PHE A 164 14.98 -0.24 7.85
N LEU A 165 14.56 0.16 9.05
CA LEU A 165 13.16 0.50 9.36
C LEU A 165 12.67 1.69 8.52
N ILE A 166 13.44 2.78 8.45
CA ILE A 166 13.12 3.96 7.63
C ILE A 166 12.97 3.57 6.16
N ASN A 167 13.92 2.79 5.64
CA ASN A 167 13.89 2.32 4.25
C ASN A 167 12.65 1.45 3.98
N TRP A 168 12.27 0.58 4.92
CA TRP A 168 11.05 -0.21 4.78
C TRP A 168 9.80 0.67 4.70
N VAL A 169 9.68 1.72 5.52
CA VAL A 169 8.54 2.65 5.44
C VAL A 169 8.50 3.38 4.11
N LEU A 170 9.63 3.91 3.65
CA LEU A 170 9.66 4.72 2.42
C LEU A 170 9.50 3.88 1.15
N HIS A 171 10.04 2.66 1.13
CA HIS A 171 10.15 1.85 -0.09
C HIS A 171 9.30 0.60 -0.12
N THR A 172 8.92 0.04 1.03
CA THR A 172 8.09 -1.18 1.10
C THR A 172 6.65 -0.82 1.45
N TYR A 173 6.44 0.00 2.49
CA TYR A 173 5.09 0.36 2.93
C TYR A 173 4.34 1.11 1.83
N LEU A 174 4.97 2.13 1.24
CA LEU A 174 4.39 2.93 0.15
C LEU A 174 4.48 2.26 -1.24
N SER A 175 4.89 0.99 -1.30
CA SER A 175 5.12 0.29 -2.56
C SER A 175 3.85 -0.24 -3.20
N ARG A 176 3.96 -0.62 -4.47
CA ARG A 176 2.94 -1.41 -5.17
C ARG A 176 2.79 -2.83 -4.64
N ASP A 177 3.77 -3.33 -3.90
CA ASP A 177 3.73 -4.68 -3.36
C ASP A 177 2.90 -4.75 -2.06
N LEU A 178 2.65 -3.61 -1.41
CA LEU A 178 1.83 -3.51 -0.21
C LEU A 178 0.58 -2.65 -0.43
N LEU A 179 0.71 -1.32 -0.39
CA LEU A 179 -0.44 -0.43 -0.45
C LEU A 179 -0.97 -0.22 -1.87
N GLY A 180 -0.13 -0.40 -2.90
CA GLY A 180 -0.53 -0.31 -4.30
C GLY A 180 -0.84 -1.67 -4.93
N HIS A 181 -1.10 -2.68 -4.10
CA HIS A 181 -1.35 -4.04 -4.55
C HIS A 181 -2.55 -4.10 -5.50
N PRO A 182 -2.53 -4.90 -6.58
CA PRO A 182 -3.62 -4.97 -7.55
C PRO A 182 -4.99 -5.26 -6.94
N ASP A 183 -5.02 -6.07 -5.87
CA ASP A 183 -6.25 -6.43 -5.17
C ASP A 183 -6.83 -5.27 -4.33
N LEU A 184 -6.11 -4.16 -4.19
CA LEU A 184 -6.52 -2.95 -3.46
C LEU A 184 -6.87 -1.77 -4.39
N GLN A 185 -6.90 -1.98 -5.72
CA GLN A 185 -7.09 -0.93 -6.73
C GLN A 185 -8.37 -0.10 -6.54
N CYS A 186 -9.41 -0.68 -5.93
CA CYS A 186 -10.69 0.00 -5.74
C CYS A 186 -10.59 1.16 -4.72
N THR A 187 -9.70 1.06 -3.73
CA THR A 187 -9.57 2.06 -2.64
C THR A 187 -8.33 2.94 -2.77
N ASP A 188 -7.33 2.51 -3.58
CA ASP A 188 -6.02 3.13 -3.71
C ASP A 188 -5.40 3.57 -2.35
N PRO A 189 -5.07 2.61 -1.48
CA PRO A 189 -4.58 2.89 -0.12
C PRO A 189 -3.41 3.85 -0.04
N ILE A 190 -2.51 3.84 -1.03
CA ILE A 190 -1.36 4.76 -1.08
C ILE A 190 -1.80 6.21 -1.03
N LYS A 191 -2.85 6.57 -1.79
CA LYS A 191 -3.34 7.96 -1.86
C LYS A 191 -4.06 8.42 -0.59
N LYS A 192 -4.38 7.49 0.31
CA LYS A 192 -5.09 7.73 1.56
C LYS A 192 -4.17 7.72 2.77
N VAL A 193 -2.87 7.45 2.60
CA VAL A 193 -1.88 7.63 3.66
C VAL A 193 -1.90 9.09 4.10
N ASP A 194 -2.13 9.31 5.40
CA ASP A 194 -2.02 10.65 5.98
C ASP A 194 -0.56 11.14 5.85
N LEU A 195 -0.38 12.16 4.99
CA LEU A 195 0.93 12.78 4.77
C LEU A 195 1.48 13.43 6.03
N LEU A 196 0.62 13.94 6.93
CA LEU A 196 1.06 14.48 8.21
C LEU A 196 1.60 13.39 9.12
N LEU A 197 0.94 12.24 9.16
CA LEU A 197 1.40 11.06 9.91
C LEU A 197 2.76 10.58 9.40
N LEU A 198 2.91 10.42 8.08
CA LEU A 198 4.16 10.00 7.46
C LEU A 198 5.29 10.99 7.71
N THR A 199 5.06 12.29 7.45
CA THR A 199 6.10 13.33 7.61
C THR A 199 6.53 13.54 9.06
N ARG A 200 5.59 13.45 10.00
CA ARG A 200 5.90 13.45 11.44
C ARG A 200 6.78 12.26 11.81
N TRP A 201 6.39 11.06 11.36
CA TRP A 201 7.14 9.84 11.67
C TRP A 201 8.56 9.88 11.11
N THR A 202 8.72 10.30 9.84
CA THR A 202 10.06 10.40 9.22
C THR A 202 10.95 11.41 9.92
N SER A 203 10.39 12.57 10.32
CA SER A 203 11.15 13.59 11.05
C SER A 203 11.66 13.07 12.39
N GLN A 204 10.81 12.34 13.12
CA GLN A 204 11.19 11.71 14.39
C GLN A 204 12.24 10.61 14.19
N ALA A 205 12.14 9.84 13.12
CA ALA A 205 13.10 8.80 12.81
C ALA A 205 14.48 9.36 12.45
N GLU A 206 14.52 10.47 11.71
CA GLU A 206 15.75 11.20 11.39
C GLU A 206 16.41 11.74 12.65
N GLU A 207 15.66 12.39 13.54
CA GLU A 207 16.17 12.92 14.81
C GLU A 207 16.85 11.83 15.64
N ILE A 208 16.19 10.68 15.83
CA ILE A 208 16.76 9.54 16.57
C ILE A 208 18.00 8.98 15.87
N LEU A 209 18.01 8.90 14.54
CA LEU A 209 19.18 8.44 13.81
C LEU A 209 20.38 9.38 14.03
N PHE A 210 20.15 10.69 14.00
CA PHE A 210 21.19 11.67 14.32
C PHE A 210 21.69 11.52 15.76
N GLU A 211 20.79 11.35 16.73
CA GLU A 211 21.17 11.14 18.13
C GLU A 211 22.06 9.91 18.30
N ILE A 212 21.70 8.77 17.70
CA ILE A 212 22.48 7.53 17.83
C ILE A 212 23.85 7.67 17.15
N LEU A 213 23.94 8.36 16.00
CA LEU A 213 25.20 8.52 15.27
C LEU A 213 26.19 9.49 15.94
N MET A 214 25.71 10.35 16.83
CA MET A 214 26.51 11.35 17.53
C MET A 214 27.07 10.86 18.88
N VAL A 215 26.72 9.64 19.30
CA VAL A 215 27.19 8.97 20.52
C VAL A 215 28.37 8.04 20.19
#